data_AF-A0AAU3LAT3-F1
#
_entry.id   AF-A0AAU3LAT3-F1
#
_cell.length_a   1.000
_cell.length_b   1.000
_cell.length_c   1.000
_cell.angle_alpha   90.00
_cell.angle_beta   90.00
_cell.angle_gamma   90.00
#
_symmetry.space_group_name_H-M   'P 1'
#
loop_
_entity.id
_entity.type
_entity.pdbx_description
1 polymer ?
#
loop_
_entity_poly.entity_id
_entity_poly.type
_entity_poly.pdbx_seq_one_letter_code
_entity_poly.pdbx_strand_id
1 'polypeptide(L)'
;MAARNSEALDVFLKVAADSRVSWRTVEFAGRGISADAASVVWMLSRGKHSRSGEELADLLMGQIDLIDSLIELWRSFDSGELSEANFEDQLETVVLGLEEWISQASR
;
A
#
# COMPACT_ATOMS: atom_id res chain seq x y z
N MET A 1 2.24 -16.89 10.48
CA MET A 1 2.50 -16.23 9.18
C MET A 1 1.24 -15.49 8.82
N ALA A 2 1.17 -14.19 9.14
CA ALA A 2 0.02 -13.38 8.79
C ALA A 2 0.04 -13.17 7.27
N ALA A 3 -1.12 -13.09 6.61
CA ALA A 3 -1.15 -12.78 5.19
C ALA A 3 -0.58 -11.36 4.98
N ARG A 4 0.29 -11.15 3.99
CA ARG A 4 0.94 -9.85 3.71
C ARG A 4 -0.05 -8.67 3.62
N ASN A 5 -1.27 -8.89 3.15
CA ASN A 5 -2.31 -7.84 3.13
C ASN A 5 -2.72 -7.37 4.54
N SER A 6 -2.63 -8.24 5.55
CA SER A 6 -2.86 -7.81 6.94
C SER A 6 -1.72 -6.94 7.48
N GLU A 7 -0.53 -7.01 6.89
CA GLU A 7 0.62 -6.18 7.26
C GLU A 7 0.53 -4.77 6.65
N ALA A 8 0.06 -4.65 5.40
CA ALA A 8 -0.15 -3.34 4.77
C ALA A 8 -1.19 -2.50 5.52
N LEU A 9 -2.35 -3.08 5.83
CA LEU A 9 -3.39 -2.41 6.62
C LEU A 9 -2.87 -2.01 8.02
N ASP A 10 -2.14 -2.90 8.69
CA ASP A 10 -1.54 -2.62 10.00
C ASP A 10 -0.56 -1.43 9.94
N VAL A 11 0.28 -1.35 8.91
CA VAL A 11 1.18 -0.20 8.70
C VAL A 11 0.38 1.08 8.51
N PHE A 12 -0.64 1.12 7.65
CA PHE A 12 -1.42 2.34 7.47
C PHE A 12 -2.15 2.78 8.74
N LEU A 13 -2.66 1.83 9.53
CA LEU A 13 -3.28 2.15 10.82
C LEU A 13 -2.26 2.71 11.83
N LYS A 14 -1.03 2.18 11.86
CA LYS A 14 0.06 2.72 12.66
C LYS A 14 0.42 4.14 12.24
N VAL A 15 0.56 4.39 10.94
CA VAL A 15 0.81 5.74 10.39
C VAL A 15 -0.27 6.71 10.82
N ALA A 16 -1.55 6.34 10.65
CA ALA A 16 -2.67 7.21 10.99
C ALA A 16 -2.79 7.50 12.50
N ALA A 17 -2.24 6.63 13.35
CA ALA A 17 -2.25 6.77 14.81
C ALA A 17 -0.99 7.42 15.38
N ASP A 18 0.08 7.61 14.59
CA ASP A 18 1.36 8.12 15.08
C ASP A 18 1.31 9.64 15.26
N SER A 19 1.65 10.14 16.45
CA SER A 19 1.64 11.58 16.72
C SER A 19 2.80 12.36 16.08
N ARG A 20 3.81 11.66 15.54
CA ARG A 20 5.00 12.24 14.91
C ARG A 20 4.76 12.61 13.44
N VAL A 21 3.68 12.13 12.82
CA VAL A 21 3.42 12.37 11.41
C VAL A 21 2.49 13.56 11.19
N SER A 22 2.61 14.18 10.01
CA SER A 22 1.77 15.30 9.60
C SER A 22 0.33 14.85 9.30
N TRP A 23 -0.60 15.81 9.27
CA TRP A 23 -1.98 15.55 8.83
C TRP A 23 -2.06 15.05 7.37
N ARG A 24 -1.14 15.50 6.50
CA ARG A 24 -1.09 15.05 5.11
C ARG A 24 -0.62 13.60 5.02
N THR A 25 0.30 13.20 5.87
CA THR A 25 0.71 11.79 6.00
C THR A 25 -0.46 10.91 6.47
N VAL A 26 -1.29 11.40 7.39
CA VAL A 26 -2.54 10.72 7.81
C VAL A 26 -3.52 10.59 6.64
N GLU A 27 -3.65 11.62 5.80
CA GLU A 27 -4.48 11.55 4.58
C GLU A 27 -3.99 10.47 3.61
N PHE A 28 -2.68 10.38 3.37
CA PHE A 28 -2.10 9.32 2.55
C PHE A 28 -2.37 7.93 3.13
N ALA A 29 -2.28 7.75 4.45
CA ALA A 29 -2.64 6.49 5.08
C ALA A 29 -4.11 6.11 4.83
N GLY A 30 -5.05 7.07 4.93
CA GLY A 30 -6.46 6.85 4.62
C GLY A 30 -6.71 6.45 3.16
N ARG A 31 -6.00 7.08 2.22
CA ARG A 31 -6.02 6.71 0.79
C ARG A 31 -5.45 5.31 0.56
N GLY A 32 -4.33 4.99 1.21
CA GLY A 32 -3.72 3.66 1.18
C GLY A 32 -4.66 2.55 1.67
N ILE A 33 -5.36 2.76 2.78
CA ILE A 33 -6.39 1.84 3.29
C ILE A 33 -7.50 1.63 2.24
N SER A 34 -7.93 2.70 1.60
CA SER A 34 -8.98 2.64 0.57
C SER A 34 -8.52 1.85 -0.66
N ALA A 35 -7.27 2.05 -1.09
CA ALA A 35 -6.66 1.32 -2.20
C ALA A 35 -6.46 -0.17 -1.87
N ASP A 36 -5.99 -0.50 -0.67
CA ASP A 36 -5.85 -1.88 -0.20
C ASP A 36 -7.21 -2.60 -0.18
N ALA A 37 -8.24 -1.97 0.39
CA ALA A 37 -9.60 -2.51 0.41
C ALA A 37 -10.15 -2.74 -1.02
N ALA A 38 -9.95 -1.77 -1.93
CA ALA A 38 -10.33 -1.92 -3.33
C ALA A 38 -9.59 -3.09 -4.01
N SER A 39 -8.32 -3.30 -3.67
CA SER A 39 -7.51 -4.40 -4.22
C SER A 39 -8.09 -5.76 -3.87
N VAL A 40 -8.49 -5.93 -2.61
CA VAL A 40 -9.08 -7.15 -2.09
C VAL A 40 -10.43 -7.39 -2.76
N VAL A 41 -11.27 -6.36 -2.88
CA VAL A 41 -12.56 -6.45 -3.55
C VAL A 41 -12.39 -6.84 -5.02
N TRP A 42 -11.45 -6.24 -5.74
CA TRP A 42 -11.17 -6.59 -7.14
C TRP A 42 -10.71 -8.04 -7.28
N MET A 43 -9.77 -8.48 -6.44
CA MET A 43 -9.24 -9.85 -6.45
C MET A 43 -10.33 -10.89 -6.24
N LEU A 44 -11.23 -10.63 -5.28
CA LEU A 44 -12.32 -11.55 -4.94
C LEU A 44 -13.44 -11.56 -5.99
N SER A 45 -13.71 -10.42 -6.62
CA SER A 45 -14.86 -10.28 -7.54
C SER A 45 -14.54 -10.60 -9.00
N ARG A 46 -13.35 -10.24 -9.49
CA ARG A 46 -13.00 -10.31 -10.91
C ARG A 46 -11.61 -10.85 -11.19
N GLY A 47 -10.62 -10.52 -10.37
CA GLY A 47 -9.20 -10.68 -10.70
C GLY A 47 -8.81 -12.09 -11.16
N LYS A 48 -9.31 -13.13 -10.49
CA LYS A 48 -9.01 -14.54 -10.83
C LYS A 48 -9.62 -15.01 -12.16
N HIS A 49 -10.61 -14.31 -12.68
CA HIS A 49 -11.37 -14.71 -13.86
C HIS A 49 -11.17 -13.77 -15.05
N SER A 50 -10.63 -12.57 -14.81
CA SER A 50 -10.49 -11.52 -15.83
C SER A 50 -9.14 -11.49 -16.53
N ARG A 51 -8.17 -12.30 -16.11
CA ARG A 51 -6.78 -12.29 -16.60
C ARG A 51 -6.28 -13.70 -16.84
N SER A 52 -5.29 -13.83 -17.73
CA SER A 52 -4.47 -15.02 -17.80
C SER A 52 -3.65 -15.19 -16.51
N GLY A 53 -3.14 -16.39 -16.27
CA GLY A 53 -2.33 -16.67 -15.07
C GLY A 53 -1.04 -15.83 -15.01
N GLU A 54 -0.40 -15.60 -16.16
CA GLU A 54 0.82 -14.78 -16.27
C GLU A 54 0.53 -13.31 -15.98
N GLU A 55 -0.48 -12.71 -16.61
CA GLU A 55 -0.88 -11.32 -16.36
C GLU A 55 -1.29 -11.09 -14.91
N LEU A 56 -1.98 -12.06 -14.29
CA LEU A 56 -2.35 -11.98 -12.89
C LEU A 56 -1.13 -12.06 -11.98
N ALA A 57 -0.15 -12.91 -12.31
CA ALA A 57 1.09 -13.01 -11.56
C ALA A 57 1.89 -11.71 -11.62
N ASP A 58 2.04 -11.11 -12.80
CA ASP A 58 2.76 -9.85 -12.98
C ASP A 58 2.09 -8.70 -12.20
N LEU A 59 0.76 -8.59 -12.27
CA LEU A 59 0.01 -7.63 -11.46
C LEU A 59 0.24 -7.87 -9.97
N LEU A 60 0.15 -9.11 -9.50
CA LEU A 60 0.35 -9.42 -8.08
C LEU A 60 1.78 -9.15 -7.60
N MET A 61 2.79 -9.39 -8.44
CA MET A 61 4.18 -9.04 -8.13
C MET A 61 4.33 -7.52 -7.94
N GLY A 62 3.77 -6.71 -8.84
CA GLY A 62 3.79 -5.25 -8.67
C GLY A 62 3.08 -4.77 -7.41
N GLN A 63 1.98 -5.43 -7.01
CA GLN A 63 1.31 -5.12 -5.74
C GLN A 63 2.19 -5.46 -4.54
N ILE A 64 2.84 -6.62 -4.58
CA ILE A 64 3.73 -7.09 -3.52
C ILE A 64 4.90 -6.12 -3.33
N ASP A 65 5.52 -5.66 -4.42
CA ASP A 65 6.64 -4.72 -4.36
C ASP A 65 6.26 -3.40 -3.67
N LEU A 66 5.04 -2.90 -3.93
CA LEU A 66 4.50 -1.72 -3.26
C LEU A 66 4.24 -1.95 -1.77
N ILE A 67 3.73 -3.13 -1.39
CA ILE A 67 3.49 -3.49 0.02
C ILE A 67 4.82 -3.67 0.76
N ASP A 68 5.80 -4.35 0.16
CA ASP A 68 7.12 -4.54 0.76
C ASP A 68 7.81 -3.17 0.93
N SER A 69 7.68 -2.26 -0.05
CA SER A 69 8.16 -0.87 0.05
C SER A 69 7.48 -0.09 1.18
N LEU A 70 6.17 -0.24 1.39
CA LEU A 70 5.44 0.39 2.48
C LEU A 70 5.95 -0.06 3.86
N ILE A 71 6.18 -1.37 4.01
CA ILE A 71 6.64 -1.97 5.26
C ILE A 71 8.06 -1.47 5.60
N GLU A 72 8.95 -1.47 4.61
CA GLU A 72 10.32 -0.96 4.79
C GLU A 72 10.32 0.54 5.10
N LEU A 73 9.51 1.32 4.39
CA LEU A 73 9.37 2.75 4.61
C LEU A 73 8.93 3.07 6.04
N TRP A 74 7.89 2.39 6.54
CA TRP A 74 7.43 2.55 7.92
C TRP A 74 8.51 2.15 8.92
N ARG A 75 9.20 1.02 8.69
CA ARG A 75 10.27 0.56 9.57
C ARG A 75 11.40 1.58 9.70
N SER A 76 11.83 2.19 8.60
CA SER A 76 12.89 3.21 8.62
C SER A 76 12.44 4.52 9.27
N PHE A 77 11.17 4.90 9.13
CA PHE A 77 10.63 6.03 9.88
C PHE A 77 10.54 5.73 11.39
N ASP A 78 10.04 4.55 11.76
CA ASP A 78 9.86 4.17 13.15
C ASP A 78 11.19 4.03 13.91
N SER A 79 12.25 3.57 13.25
CA SER A 79 13.61 3.53 13.79
C SER A 79 14.31 4.89 13.85
N GLY A 80 13.72 5.94 13.28
CA GLY A 80 14.30 7.29 13.20
C GLY A 80 15.38 7.45 12.13
N GLU A 81 15.53 6.47 11.23
CA GLU A 81 16.45 6.55 10.08
C GLU A 81 15.92 7.49 8.99
N LEU A 82 14.61 7.71 8.95
CA LEU A 82 13.94 8.58 7.98
C LEU A 82 13.30 9.78 8.66
N SER A 83 13.49 10.97 8.09
CA SER A 83 12.81 12.19 8.55
C SER A 83 11.33 12.16 8.20
N GLU A 84 10.52 12.93 8.92
CA GLU A 84 9.08 13.10 8.64
C GLU A 84 8.80 13.54 7.20
N ALA A 85 9.53 14.55 6.70
CA ALA A 85 9.34 15.04 5.33
C ALA A 85 9.67 13.98 4.27
N ASN A 86 10.77 13.24 4.45
CA ASN A 86 11.14 12.18 3.51
C ASN A 86 10.17 10.98 3.60
N PHE A 87 9.63 10.70 4.78
CA PHE A 87 8.61 9.69 4.97
C PHE A 87 7.32 10.08 4.25
N GLU A 88 6.86 11.33 4.39
CA GLU A 88 5.67 11.84 3.71
C GLU A 88 5.79 11.73 2.18
N ASP A 89 6.89 12.21 1.59
CA ASP A 89 7.11 12.18 0.14
C ASP A 89 7.16 10.73 -0.42
N GLN A 90 7.81 9.83 0.31
CA GLN A 90 7.89 8.42 -0.09
C GLN A 90 6.55 7.70 0.12
N LEU A 91 5.80 8.03 1.17
CA LEU A 91 4.48 7.47 1.40
C LEU A 91 3.51 7.91 0.30
N GLU A 92 3.56 9.18 -0.12
CA GLU A 92 2.79 9.67 -1.27
C GLU A 92 3.08 8.81 -2.52
N THR A 93 4.35 8.53 -2.79
CA THR A 93 4.77 7.71 -3.93
C THR A 93 4.20 6.30 -3.87
N VAL A 94 4.29 5.64 -2.71
CA VAL A 94 3.75 4.29 -2.51
C VAL A 94 2.22 4.28 -2.68
N VAL A 95 1.52 5.25 -2.10
CA VAL A 95 0.05 5.35 -2.18
C VAL A 95 -0.40 5.61 -3.62
N LEU A 96 0.26 6.52 -4.34
CA LEU A 96 -0.01 6.73 -5.77
C LEU A 96 0.21 5.46 -6.59
N GLY A 97 1.28 4.69 -6.28
CA GLY A 97 1.54 3.40 -6.91
C GLY A 97 0.41 2.39 -6.66
N LEU A 98 -0.11 2.31 -5.44
CA LEU A 98 -1.25 1.44 -5.11
C LEU A 98 -2.53 1.86 -5.84
N GLU A 99 -2.81 3.17 -5.92
CA GLU A 99 -3.98 3.69 -6.65
C GLU A 99 -3.87 3.44 -8.16
N GLU A 100 -2.67 3.59 -8.73
CA GLU A 100 -2.41 3.27 -10.12
C GLU A 100 -2.57 1.76 -10.37
N TRP A 101 -2.03 0.92 -9.47
CA TRP A 101 -2.19 -0.52 -9.56
C TRP A 101 -3.67 -0.93 -9.65
N ILE A 102 -4.54 -0.34 -8.84
CA ILE A 102 -5.99 -0.60 -8.89
C ILE A 102 -6.59 -0.18 -10.23
N SER A 103 -6.17 0.98 -10.73
CA SER A 103 -6.62 1.51 -12.01
C SER A 103 -6.22 0.58 -13.16
N GLN A 104 -5.02 -0.01 -13.11
CA GLN A 104 -4.54 -0.97 -14.11
C GLN A 104 -5.24 -2.33 -13.99
N ALA A 105 -5.40 -2.84 -12.76
CA ALA A 105 -6.08 -4.10 -12.49
C ALA A 105 -7.54 -4.08 -12.98
N SER A 106 -8.19 -2.92 -12.87
CA SER A 106 -9.61 -2.74 -13.22
C SER A 106 -9.89 -2.48 -14.71
N ARG A 107 -8.86 -2.30 -15.55
CA ARG A 107 -9.00 -2.13 -17.02
C ARG A 107 -9.33 -3.44 -17.72
#